data_AF-W0RAW2-F1
#
_entry.id   AF-W0RAW2-F1
#
_cell.length_a   1.000
_cell.length_b   1.000
_cell.length_c   1.000
_cell.angle_alpha   90.00
_cell.angle_beta   90.00
_cell.angle_gamma   90.00
#
_symmetry.space_group_name_H-M   'P 1'
#
loop_
_entity.id
_entity.type
_entity.pdbx_description
1 polymer ?
#
loop_
_entity_poly.entity_id
_entity_poly.type
_entity_poly.pdbx_seq_one_letter_code
_entity_poly.pdbx_strand_id
1 'polypeptide(L)'
;MTLPDATLEHGVTLWGAPGAGKSGLLGALYAASLAPDADGWSAHPKDAEDALTQERLKDAYLGLRGRTNTKTGMPAAGEYPPLRVLLRRRRGGRQVGAMRVALVDPAGEFSTQLELGTTREGRSLFARIARGGGVVWLVEPGQRPHDVGARMLALQHLVALLEASGGRQLGIPVALCLSKVDQLPDAERAAARADPAAALRAHLGETTFTWFEAACPAMRCFAVTSAGSVEGRVQPEGLDPVFDWLAELSTPHPTVRDRVARAKELLGTARPVVRASVALALRNRVVQVVLVAAAAVTVGAAAVQLVPVAKHMLARPVRALESLPRDSAGGAVARTATGEVARAALPDGQALARLRDARGAANRGEWRDAVDALANRVPPPALRFAWDSLYVVAALQAAADESDATVARGLREAARARATDAVRRGPAGSRRLVGLRFARGVACVDGGLACPLADVRADFTWALLGPPPMRREARLRLATLDAGGAP
;
A
#
# COMPACT_ATOMS: atom_id res chain seq x y z
N MET A 1 -36.98 -16.89 -18.52
CA MET A 1 -36.14 -15.78 -18.01
C MET A 1 -34.70 -16.13 -18.34
N THR A 2 -34.19 -15.63 -19.46
CA THR A 2 -32.83 -15.86 -19.95
C THR A 2 -31.87 -15.01 -19.13
N LEU A 3 -30.97 -15.66 -18.38
CA LEU A 3 -29.89 -15.00 -17.66
C LEU A 3 -28.93 -14.38 -18.69
N PRO A 4 -28.42 -13.15 -18.47
CA PRO A 4 -27.50 -12.50 -19.41
C PRO A 4 -26.25 -13.36 -19.60
N ASP A 5 -25.98 -13.62 -20.87
CA ASP A 5 -24.91 -14.48 -21.37
C ASP A 5 -23.54 -13.78 -21.29
N ALA A 6 -22.50 -14.58 -21.03
CA ALA A 6 -21.09 -14.20 -20.84
C ALA A 6 -20.73 -13.36 -19.59
N THR A 7 -20.99 -13.88 -18.38
CA THR A 7 -20.27 -13.41 -17.18
C THR A 7 -18.80 -13.80 -17.30
N LEU A 8 -17.91 -12.81 -17.45
CA LEU A 8 -16.47 -12.98 -17.25
C LEU A 8 -16.22 -13.79 -15.97
N GLU A 9 -15.28 -14.73 -16.01
CA GLU A 9 -14.87 -15.47 -14.83
C GLU A 9 -14.02 -14.58 -13.91
N HIS A 10 -14.38 -14.52 -12.63
CA HIS A 10 -13.68 -13.72 -11.64
C HIS A 10 -12.72 -14.56 -10.81
N GLY A 11 -11.42 -14.45 -11.12
CA GLY A 11 -10.37 -15.13 -10.36
C GLY A 11 -10.15 -14.49 -9.00
N VAL A 12 -10.50 -15.17 -7.91
CA VAL A 12 -10.35 -14.68 -6.52
C VAL A 12 -9.42 -15.60 -5.75
N THR A 13 -8.37 -15.05 -5.14
CA THR A 13 -7.50 -15.83 -4.25
C THR A 13 -7.89 -15.61 -2.79
N LEU A 14 -8.04 -16.69 -2.03
CA LEU A 14 -8.17 -16.66 -0.58
C LEU A 14 -6.76 -16.65 0.02
N TRP A 15 -6.41 -15.63 0.80
CA TRP A 15 -5.07 -15.48 1.35
C TRP A 15 -5.12 -15.31 2.86
N GLY A 16 -4.18 -15.89 3.59
CA GLY A 16 -4.14 -15.81 5.05
C GLY A 16 -3.55 -17.07 5.69
N ALA A 17 -3.14 -16.92 6.96
CA ALA A 17 -2.42 -17.93 7.73
C ALA A 17 -3.16 -19.28 7.80
N PRO A 18 -2.47 -20.38 8.16
CA PRO A 18 -3.15 -21.60 8.58
C PRO A 18 -4.17 -21.29 9.68
N GLY A 19 -5.38 -21.81 9.54
CA GLY A 19 -6.46 -21.54 10.49
C GLY A 19 -7.23 -20.23 10.22
N ALA A 20 -6.78 -19.30 9.38
CA ALA A 20 -7.43 -17.99 9.20
C ALA A 20 -8.87 -18.03 8.62
N GLY A 21 -9.37 -19.21 8.24
CA GLY A 21 -10.75 -19.41 7.79
C GLY A 21 -10.96 -19.46 6.27
N LYS A 22 -9.90 -19.65 5.47
CA LYS A 22 -9.99 -19.68 3.99
C LYS A 22 -10.95 -20.76 3.49
N SER A 23 -10.68 -22.03 3.81
CA SER A 23 -11.56 -23.14 3.45
C SER A 23 -12.91 -23.04 4.17
N GLY A 24 -12.95 -22.46 5.39
CA GLY A 24 -14.20 -22.15 6.08
C GLY A 24 -15.10 -21.22 5.28
N LEU A 25 -14.56 -20.22 4.57
CA LEU A 25 -15.33 -19.36 3.68
C LEU A 25 -16.03 -20.17 2.55
N LEU A 26 -15.36 -21.17 1.99
CA LEU A 26 -15.96 -22.08 0.99
C LEU A 26 -17.11 -22.89 1.61
N GLY A 27 -16.89 -23.43 2.81
CA GLY A 27 -17.92 -24.17 3.55
C GLY A 27 -19.14 -23.33 3.90
N ALA A 28 -18.94 -22.05 4.21
CA ALA A 28 -20.01 -21.09 4.49
C ALA A 28 -20.88 -20.79 3.25
N LEU A 29 -20.26 -20.65 2.08
CA LEU A 29 -20.99 -20.49 0.82
C LEU A 29 -21.87 -21.70 0.51
N TYR A 30 -21.39 -22.91 0.79
CA TYR A 30 -22.20 -24.12 0.66
C TYR A 30 -23.32 -24.18 1.70
N ALA A 31 -23.01 -23.90 2.98
CA ALA A 31 -24.02 -23.84 4.04
C ALA A 31 -25.18 -22.89 3.69
N ALA A 32 -24.88 -21.70 3.15
CA ALA A 32 -25.89 -20.73 2.71
C ALA A 32 -26.80 -21.30 1.60
N SER A 33 -26.29 -22.18 0.73
CA SER A 33 -27.10 -22.79 -0.33
C SER A 33 -28.13 -23.81 0.19
N LEU A 34 -27.90 -24.38 1.38
CA LEU A 34 -28.77 -25.36 2.02
C LEU A 34 -29.98 -24.71 2.70
N ALA A 35 -29.98 -23.39 2.89
CA ALA A 35 -31.09 -22.62 3.42
C ALA A 35 -31.82 -21.92 2.26
N PRO A 36 -32.88 -22.51 1.67
CA PRO A 36 -33.51 -21.99 0.46
C PRO A 36 -34.09 -20.58 0.64
N ASP A 37 -34.53 -20.24 1.84
CA ASP A 37 -35.10 -18.93 2.19
C ASP A 37 -34.06 -17.93 2.72
N ALA A 38 -32.79 -18.32 2.82
CA ALA A 38 -31.74 -17.41 3.26
C ALA A 38 -31.38 -16.40 2.15
N ASP A 39 -31.32 -15.13 2.54
CA ASP A 39 -30.77 -14.07 1.72
C ASP A 39 -29.24 -14.17 1.69
N GLY A 40 -28.63 -13.71 0.60
CA GLY A 40 -27.17 -13.62 0.48
C GLY A 40 -26.59 -14.41 -0.69
N TRP A 41 -25.26 -14.53 -0.68
CA TRP A 41 -24.49 -15.29 -1.67
C TRP A 41 -24.30 -16.73 -1.24
N SER A 42 -24.47 -17.65 -2.19
CA SER A 42 -24.35 -19.09 -1.93
C SER A 42 -23.71 -19.81 -3.11
N ALA A 43 -23.13 -20.99 -2.83
CA ALA A 43 -22.51 -21.86 -3.82
C ALA A 43 -22.93 -23.31 -3.56
N HIS A 44 -23.75 -23.89 -4.43
CA HIS A 44 -24.12 -25.30 -4.30
C HIS A 44 -23.10 -26.17 -5.09
N PRO A 45 -22.74 -27.39 -4.65
CA PRO A 45 -21.85 -28.27 -5.41
C PRO A 45 -22.33 -28.52 -6.84
N LYS A 46 -23.65 -28.60 -7.07
CA LYS A 46 -24.23 -28.72 -8.43
C LYS A 46 -23.92 -27.53 -9.35
N ASP A 47 -23.52 -26.39 -8.79
CA ASP A 47 -23.13 -25.18 -9.52
C ASP A 47 -21.61 -25.14 -9.83
N ALA A 48 -20.86 -26.18 -9.46
CA ALA A 48 -19.44 -26.32 -9.76
C ALA A 48 -19.19 -26.93 -11.14
N GLU A 49 -18.11 -26.50 -11.81
CA GLU A 49 -17.78 -26.93 -13.18
C GLU A 49 -17.16 -28.33 -13.25
N ASP A 50 -16.53 -28.81 -12.16
CA ASP A 50 -15.81 -30.07 -12.12
C ASP A 50 -16.00 -30.81 -10.78
N ALA A 51 -15.75 -32.13 -10.79
CA ALA A 51 -15.93 -33.00 -9.63
C ALA A 51 -15.02 -32.61 -8.44
N LEU A 52 -13.80 -32.15 -8.72
CA LEU A 52 -12.86 -31.71 -7.69
C LEU A 52 -13.45 -30.52 -6.91
N THR A 53 -14.00 -29.53 -7.60
CA THR A 53 -14.63 -28.37 -6.99
C THR A 53 -15.87 -28.77 -6.17
N GLN A 54 -16.66 -29.72 -6.66
CA GLN A 54 -17.80 -30.28 -5.91
C GLN A 54 -17.38 -30.91 -4.59
N GLU A 55 -16.35 -31.75 -4.61
CA GLU A 55 -15.82 -32.43 -3.44
C GLU A 55 -15.22 -31.42 -2.47
N ARG A 56 -14.40 -30.47 -2.94
CA ARG A 56 -13.81 -29.43 -2.09
C ARG A 56 -14.82 -28.57 -1.36
N LEU A 57 -15.94 -28.20 -2.00
CA LEU A 57 -17.02 -27.47 -1.34
C LEU A 57 -17.70 -28.31 -0.24
N LYS A 58 -17.95 -29.60 -0.50
CA LYS A 58 -18.55 -30.52 0.48
C LYS A 58 -17.62 -30.72 1.67
N ASP A 59 -16.34 -31.00 1.43
CA ASP A 59 -15.33 -31.21 2.46
C ASP A 59 -15.15 -29.96 3.32
N ALA A 60 -15.10 -28.79 2.69
CA ALA A 60 -15.01 -27.52 3.39
C ALA A 60 -16.21 -27.28 4.34
N TYR A 61 -17.42 -27.60 3.89
CA TYR A 61 -18.63 -27.51 4.73
C TYR A 61 -18.64 -28.53 5.87
N LEU A 62 -18.30 -29.79 5.60
CA LEU A 62 -18.22 -30.83 6.62
C LEU A 62 -17.18 -30.48 7.69
N GLY A 63 -16.01 -29.99 7.26
CA GLY A 63 -14.98 -29.51 8.17
C GLY A 63 -15.43 -28.32 9.01
N LEU A 64 -16.08 -27.34 8.37
CA LEU A 64 -16.63 -26.18 9.08
C LEU A 64 -17.71 -26.57 10.10
N ARG A 65 -18.63 -27.46 9.73
CA ARG A 65 -19.70 -27.95 10.61
C ARG A 65 -19.15 -28.76 11.79
N GLY A 66 -18.13 -29.59 11.55
CA GLY A 66 -17.41 -30.32 12.58
C GLY A 66 -16.44 -29.48 13.40
N ARG A 67 -16.28 -28.18 13.07
CA ARG A 67 -15.23 -27.29 13.60
C ARG A 67 -13.83 -27.91 13.52
N THR A 68 -13.60 -28.78 12.54
CA THR A 68 -12.29 -29.38 12.30
C THR A 68 -11.46 -28.43 11.45
N ASN A 69 -10.26 -28.09 11.94
CA ASN A 69 -9.28 -27.34 11.15
C ASN A 69 -8.62 -28.31 10.16
N THR A 70 -9.33 -28.66 9.09
CA THR A 70 -8.73 -29.44 8.01
C THR A 70 -7.76 -28.55 7.26
N LYS A 71 -6.47 -28.82 7.44
CA LYS A 71 -5.40 -28.05 6.80
C LYS A 71 -5.38 -28.36 5.31
N THR A 72 -5.52 -27.34 4.46
CA THR A 72 -5.19 -27.49 3.03
C THR A 72 -3.69 -27.74 2.93
N GLY A 73 -3.30 -28.99 2.67
CA GLY A 73 -1.91 -29.36 2.48
C GLY A 73 -1.35 -28.84 1.16
N MET A 74 -0.02 -28.74 1.08
CA MET A 74 0.63 -28.44 -0.20
C MET A 74 0.45 -29.62 -1.16
N PRO A 75 -0.11 -29.40 -2.36
CA PRO A 75 -0.28 -30.46 -3.35
C PRO A 75 1.10 -30.93 -3.83
N ALA A 76 1.24 -32.24 -4.09
CA ALA A 76 2.49 -32.86 -4.54
C ALA A 76 3.03 -32.26 -5.85
N ALA A 77 2.13 -31.77 -6.72
CA ALA A 77 2.47 -31.09 -7.97
C ALA A 77 2.72 -29.58 -7.82
N GLY A 78 2.59 -29.01 -6.61
CA GLY A 78 2.79 -27.58 -6.34
C GLY A 78 1.74 -26.63 -6.91
N GLU A 79 0.74 -27.15 -7.64
CA GLU A 79 -0.32 -26.35 -8.25
C GLU A 79 -1.62 -26.38 -7.45
N TYR A 80 -2.14 -25.21 -7.14
CA TYR A 80 -3.49 -25.01 -6.62
C TYR A 80 -4.43 -24.76 -7.80
N PRO A 81 -5.24 -25.75 -8.23
CA PRO A 81 -6.22 -25.56 -9.27
C PRO A 81 -7.31 -24.60 -8.77
N PRO A 82 -7.80 -23.68 -9.62
CA PRO A 82 -8.92 -22.83 -9.27
C PRO A 82 -10.20 -23.67 -9.14
N LEU A 83 -10.92 -23.46 -8.04
CA LEU A 83 -12.23 -24.03 -7.79
C LEU A 83 -13.27 -23.18 -8.53
N ARG A 84 -13.83 -23.72 -9.62
CA ARG A 84 -14.72 -22.98 -10.52
C ARG A 84 -16.18 -23.23 -10.16
N VAL A 85 -16.88 -22.17 -9.74
CA VAL A 85 -18.25 -22.28 -9.25
C VAL A 85 -19.09 -21.05 -9.60
N LEU A 86 -20.38 -21.27 -9.87
CA LEU A 86 -21.36 -20.19 -9.99
C LEU A 86 -21.89 -19.81 -8.59
N LEU A 87 -21.57 -18.60 -8.14
CA LEU A 87 -22.20 -18.02 -6.96
C LEU A 87 -23.57 -17.46 -7.32
N ARG A 88 -24.58 -17.74 -6.51
CA ARG A 88 -25.95 -17.24 -6.67
C ARG A 88 -26.29 -16.31 -5.52
N ARG A 89 -26.81 -15.12 -5.86
CA ARG A 89 -27.34 -14.15 -4.89
C ARG A 89 -28.84 -14.31 -4.77
N ARG A 90 -29.35 -14.52 -3.55
CA ARG A 90 -30.78 -14.61 -3.24
C ARG A 90 -31.25 -13.45 -2.36
N ARG A 91 -32.52 -13.06 -2.54
CA ARG A 91 -33.24 -12.10 -1.69
C ARG A 91 -34.72 -12.47 -1.66
N GLY A 92 -35.30 -12.67 -0.47
CA GLY A 92 -36.67 -13.13 -0.28
C GLY A 92 -36.94 -14.47 -0.98
N GLY A 93 -36.01 -15.43 -0.91
CA GLY A 93 -36.11 -16.73 -1.57
C GLY A 93 -35.98 -16.72 -3.11
N ARG A 94 -35.82 -15.54 -3.73
CA ARG A 94 -35.66 -15.41 -5.18
C ARG A 94 -34.21 -15.13 -5.55
N GLN A 95 -33.74 -15.72 -6.65
CA GLN A 95 -32.43 -15.39 -7.20
C GLN A 95 -32.47 -13.99 -7.84
N VAL A 96 -31.61 -13.09 -7.37
CA VAL A 96 -31.51 -11.69 -7.82
C VAL A 96 -30.18 -11.38 -8.53
N GLY A 97 -29.22 -12.30 -8.48
CA GLY A 97 -27.93 -12.15 -9.16
C GLY A 97 -27.14 -13.46 -9.23
N ALA A 98 -26.09 -13.46 -10.05
CA ALA A 98 -25.14 -14.56 -10.14
C ALA A 98 -23.76 -14.08 -10.59
N MET A 99 -22.70 -14.80 -10.21
CA MET A 99 -21.31 -14.49 -10.55
C MET A 99 -20.51 -15.78 -10.70
N ARG A 100 -19.82 -15.96 -11.83
CA ARG A 100 -18.89 -17.09 -12.01
C ARG A 100 -17.55 -16.72 -11.39
N VAL A 101 -17.06 -17.55 -10.47
CA VAL A 101 -15.79 -17.32 -9.78
C VAL A 101 -14.85 -18.50 -9.94
N ALA A 102 -13.55 -18.18 -10.03
CA ALA A 102 -12.46 -19.13 -9.93
C ALA A 102 -11.73 -18.87 -8.61
N LEU A 103 -12.04 -19.66 -7.59
CA LEU A 103 -11.51 -19.50 -6.23
C LEU A 103 -10.22 -20.30 -6.04
N VAL A 104 -9.12 -19.65 -5.65
CA VAL A 104 -7.87 -20.33 -5.31
C VAL A 104 -7.70 -20.32 -3.79
N ASP A 105 -7.63 -21.51 -3.17
CA ASP A 105 -7.36 -21.71 -1.74
C ASP A 105 -5.95 -22.32 -1.54
N PRO A 106 -4.88 -21.51 -1.57
CA PRO A 106 -3.53 -21.99 -1.31
C PRO A 106 -3.37 -22.43 0.14
N ALA A 107 -2.43 -23.35 0.41
CA ALA A 107 -2.06 -23.71 1.77
C ALA A 107 -1.66 -22.46 2.56
N GLY A 108 -2.02 -22.43 3.85
CA GLY A 108 -1.76 -21.28 4.71
C GLY A 108 -0.26 -21.01 4.89
N GLU A 109 0.58 -22.01 4.72
CA GLU A 109 2.03 -21.92 4.83
C GLU A 109 2.64 -20.92 3.86
N PHE A 110 2.05 -20.72 2.67
CA PHE A 110 2.50 -19.67 1.74
C PHE A 110 2.39 -18.26 2.32
N SER A 111 1.59 -18.10 3.39
CA SER A 111 1.42 -16.84 4.10
C SER A 111 2.09 -16.81 5.47
N THR A 112 2.88 -17.83 5.83
CA THR A 112 3.62 -17.88 7.11
C THR A 112 5.09 -18.30 6.97
N GLN A 113 5.44 -19.01 5.89
CA GLN A 113 6.77 -19.52 5.59
C GLN A 113 7.35 -18.75 4.41
N LEU A 114 8.34 -17.91 4.69
CA LEU A 114 8.91 -16.97 3.72
C LEU A 114 9.68 -17.67 2.60
N GLU A 115 10.36 -18.76 2.96
CA GLU A 115 11.09 -19.63 2.07
C GLU A 115 10.22 -20.15 0.93
N LEU A 116 8.93 -20.44 1.20
CA LEU A 116 7.98 -20.89 0.19
C LEU A 116 7.72 -19.82 -0.87
N GLY A 117 7.75 -18.54 -0.52
CA GLY A 117 7.60 -17.46 -1.50
C GLY A 117 8.77 -17.36 -2.49
N THR A 118 9.92 -17.93 -2.14
CA THR A 118 11.11 -17.95 -2.99
C THR A 118 11.23 -19.21 -3.85
N THR A 119 10.34 -20.19 -3.71
CA THR A 119 10.31 -21.36 -4.59
C THR A 119 9.73 -20.97 -5.96
N ARG A 120 9.86 -21.86 -6.95
CA ARG A 120 9.25 -21.65 -8.28
C ARG A 120 7.73 -21.58 -8.16
N GLU A 121 7.17 -22.41 -7.31
CA GLU A 121 5.75 -22.57 -7.03
C GLU A 121 5.20 -21.33 -6.32
N GLY A 122 5.90 -20.84 -5.29
CA GLY A 122 5.52 -19.61 -4.59
C GLY A 122 5.57 -18.39 -5.51
N ARG A 123 6.65 -18.22 -6.29
CA ARG A 123 6.71 -17.14 -7.28
C ARG A 123 5.58 -17.21 -8.30
N SER A 124 5.26 -18.41 -8.79
CA SER A 124 4.13 -18.63 -9.71
C SER A 124 2.80 -18.29 -9.05
N LEU A 125 2.58 -18.67 -7.79
CA LEU A 125 1.41 -18.31 -7.01
C LEU A 125 1.28 -16.79 -6.83
N PHE A 126 2.33 -16.10 -6.38
CA PHE A 126 2.32 -14.64 -6.24
C PHE A 126 2.07 -13.93 -7.57
N ALA A 127 2.62 -14.43 -8.68
CA ALA A 127 2.34 -13.92 -10.03
C ALA A 127 0.87 -14.10 -10.43
N ARG A 128 0.26 -15.25 -10.14
CA ARG A 128 -1.16 -15.49 -10.37
C ARG A 128 -2.03 -14.57 -9.53
N ILE A 129 -1.71 -14.41 -8.25
CA ILE A 129 -2.43 -13.51 -7.35
C ILE A 129 -2.37 -12.08 -7.86
N ALA A 130 -1.17 -11.57 -8.13
CA ALA A 130 -0.96 -10.18 -8.55
C ALA A 130 -1.63 -9.83 -9.89
N ARG A 131 -1.97 -10.83 -10.71
CA ARG A 131 -2.64 -10.68 -12.02
C ARG A 131 -4.10 -11.17 -12.00
N GLY A 132 -4.59 -11.63 -10.85
CA GLY A 132 -5.94 -12.18 -10.69
C GLY A 132 -7.03 -11.12 -10.70
N GLY A 133 -8.27 -11.55 -10.47
CA GLY A 133 -9.45 -10.68 -10.35
C GLY A 133 -9.65 -10.07 -8.96
N GLY A 134 -8.99 -10.60 -7.92
CA GLY A 134 -8.98 -10.03 -6.57
C GLY A 134 -8.41 -10.97 -5.51
N VAL A 135 -8.25 -10.44 -4.30
CA VAL A 135 -7.80 -11.18 -3.12
C VAL A 135 -8.77 -10.98 -1.97
N VAL A 136 -9.16 -12.07 -1.31
CA VAL A 136 -9.80 -12.03 0.02
C VAL A 136 -8.72 -12.41 1.03
N TRP A 137 -8.20 -11.40 1.73
CA TRP A 137 -7.12 -11.56 2.71
C TRP A 137 -7.70 -11.68 4.11
N LEU A 138 -7.68 -12.88 4.69
CA LEU A 138 -8.22 -13.19 6.00
C LEU A 138 -7.15 -13.03 7.09
N VAL A 139 -7.51 -12.30 8.15
CA VAL A 139 -6.67 -12.05 9.33
C VAL A 139 -7.45 -12.50 10.57
N GLU A 140 -6.86 -13.38 11.37
CA GLU A 140 -7.51 -13.94 12.56
C GLU A 140 -7.17 -13.13 13.82
N PRO A 141 -8.17 -12.71 14.63
CA PRO A 141 -7.96 -11.86 15.81
C PRO A 141 -7.05 -12.44 16.89
N GLY A 142 -6.87 -13.77 16.94
CA GLY A 142 -5.98 -14.44 17.89
C GLY A 142 -4.48 -14.32 17.58
N GLN A 143 -4.10 -13.84 16.39
CA GLN A 143 -2.69 -13.57 16.07
C GLN A 143 -2.26 -12.25 16.72
N ARG A 144 -1.27 -12.28 17.61
CA ARG A 144 -0.96 -11.12 18.46
C ARG A 144 -0.59 -9.87 17.61
N PRO A 145 -1.20 -8.70 17.90
CA PRO A 145 -1.19 -7.50 17.05
C PRO A 145 0.15 -6.77 16.92
N HIS A 146 1.19 -7.20 17.65
CA HIS A 146 2.45 -6.47 17.80
C HIS A 146 3.70 -7.31 17.56
N ASP A 147 3.54 -8.57 17.19
CA ASP A 147 4.69 -9.40 16.85
C ASP A 147 5.44 -8.77 15.67
N VAL A 148 6.73 -8.49 15.88
CA VAL A 148 7.62 -7.99 14.82
C VAL A 148 7.63 -8.99 13.67
N GLY A 149 7.61 -10.29 13.96
CA GLY A 149 7.56 -11.37 12.96
C GLY A 149 6.32 -11.27 12.07
N ALA A 150 5.13 -11.22 12.65
CA ALA A 150 3.87 -11.07 11.90
C ALA A 150 3.85 -9.80 11.00
N ARG A 151 4.36 -8.67 11.51
CA ARG A 151 4.47 -7.44 10.72
C ARG A 151 5.44 -7.60 9.55
N MET A 152 6.63 -8.14 9.80
CA MET A 152 7.64 -8.42 8.76
C MET A 152 7.08 -9.30 7.64
N LEU A 153 6.39 -10.37 8.04
CA LEU A 153 5.77 -11.33 7.15
C LEU A 153 4.69 -10.68 6.26
N ALA A 154 3.81 -9.85 6.83
CA ALA A 154 2.82 -9.10 6.07
C ALA A 154 3.48 -8.17 5.03
N LEU A 155 4.56 -7.47 5.42
CA LEU A 155 5.27 -6.61 4.49
C LEU A 155 5.94 -7.41 3.36
N GLN A 156 6.57 -8.53 3.68
CA GLN A 156 7.23 -9.38 2.68
C GLN A 156 6.24 -9.89 1.64
N HIS A 157 5.02 -10.29 2.04
CA HIS A 157 3.96 -10.66 1.08
C HIS A 157 3.52 -9.49 0.22
N LEU A 158 3.33 -8.30 0.80
CA LEU A 158 2.99 -7.10 0.03
C LEU A 158 4.10 -6.79 -0.99
N VAL A 159 5.38 -6.88 -0.59
CA VAL A 159 6.51 -6.66 -1.50
C VAL A 159 6.53 -7.71 -2.61
N ALA A 160 6.35 -9.00 -2.29
CA ALA A 160 6.31 -10.09 -3.27
C ALA A 160 5.18 -9.88 -4.29
N LEU A 161 3.98 -9.51 -3.84
CA LEU A 161 2.85 -9.19 -4.70
C LEU A 161 3.12 -7.97 -5.58
N LEU A 162 3.71 -6.91 -5.00
CA LEU A 162 4.07 -5.70 -5.75
C LEU A 162 5.10 -6.00 -6.84
N GLU A 163 6.12 -6.81 -6.53
CA GLU A 163 7.10 -7.26 -7.52
C GLU A 163 6.49 -8.12 -8.61
N ALA A 164 5.63 -9.07 -8.23
CA ALA A 164 4.92 -9.93 -9.15
C ALA A 164 3.97 -9.14 -10.08
N SER A 165 3.38 -8.04 -9.57
CA SER A 165 2.56 -7.12 -10.36
C SER A 165 3.37 -6.21 -11.30
N GLY A 166 4.69 -6.08 -11.07
CA GLY A 166 5.55 -5.10 -11.76
C GLY A 166 5.24 -3.64 -11.42
N GLY A 167 4.36 -3.39 -10.43
CA GLY A 167 3.83 -2.09 -10.07
C GLY A 167 4.32 -1.55 -8.73
N ARG A 168 4.01 -0.27 -8.48
CA ARG A 168 4.16 0.37 -7.15
C ARG A 168 2.97 0.13 -6.23
N GLN A 169 1.89 -0.40 -6.79
CA GLN A 169 0.61 -0.69 -6.17
C GLN A 169 0.01 -1.93 -6.84
N LEU A 170 -0.78 -2.69 -6.09
CA LEU A 170 -1.57 -3.80 -6.62
C LEU A 170 -2.75 -3.23 -7.39
N GLY A 171 -2.81 -3.51 -8.69
CA GLY A 171 -3.91 -3.10 -9.56
C GLY A 171 -5.18 -3.92 -9.37
N ILE A 172 -5.19 -4.84 -8.40
CA ILE A 172 -6.28 -5.76 -8.13
C ILE A 172 -7.04 -5.36 -6.85
N PRO A 173 -8.33 -5.71 -6.73
CA PRO A 173 -9.10 -5.52 -5.50
C PRO A 173 -8.58 -6.38 -4.36
N VAL A 174 -8.58 -5.83 -3.13
CA VAL A 174 -8.21 -6.56 -1.91
C VAL A 174 -9.29 -6.38 -0.84
N ALA A 175 -10.01 -7.46 -0.51
CA ALA A 175 -10.88 -7.52 0.65
C ALA A 175 -10.05 -7.93 1.87
N LEU A 176 -9.65 -6.97 2.70
CA LEU A 176 -8.95 -7.25 3.95
C LEU A 176 -10.00 -7.56 5.03
N CYS A 177 -10.04 -8.79 5.50
CA CYS A 177 -11.11 -9.28 6.37
C CYS A 177 -10.54 -9.66 7.74
N LEU A 178 -11.08 -9.07 8.81
CA LEU A 178 -10.95 -9.64 10.14
C LEU A 178 -11.88 -10.85 10.20
N SER A 179 -11.32 -12.05 10.18
CA SER A 179 -12.06 -13.30 10.19
C SER A 179 -12.38 -13.76 11.61
N LYS A 180 -13.26 -14.75 11.74
CA LYS A 180 -13.66 -15.37 13.02
C LYS A 180 -14.10 -14.37 14.09
N VAL A 181 -14.82 -13.32 13.68
CA VAL A 181 -15.31 -12.30 14.64
C VAL A 181 -16.30 -12.86 15.65
N ASP A 182 -16.84 -14.07 15.42
CA ASP A 182 -17.61 -14.85 16.38
C ASP A 182 -16.82 -15.25 17.62
N GLN A 183 -15.49 -15.30 17.54
CA GLN A 183 -14.60 -15.63 18.66
C GLN A 183 -14.22 -14.41 19.51
N LEU A 184 -14.59 -13.20 19.07
CA LEU A 184 -14.38 -11.98 19.85
C LEU A 184 -15.46 -11.85 20.94
N PRO A 185 -15.15 -11.17 22.05
CA PRO A 185 -16.17 -10.71 23.00
C PRO A 185 -17.28 -9.92 22.29
N ASP A 186 -18.53 -10.04 22.75
CA ASP A 186 -19.69 -9.46 22.06
C ASP A 186 -19.55 -7.96 21.74
N ALA A 187 -18.99 -7.18 22.68
CA ALA A 187 -18.74 -5.75 22.48
C ALA A 187 -17.71 -5.48 21.37
N GLU A 188 -16.61 -6.24 21.34
CA GLU A 188 -15.59 -6.14 20.31
C GLU A 188 -16.11 -6.62 18.95
N ARG A 189 -16.91 -7.69 18.93
CA ARG A 189 -17.57 -8.20 17.73
C ARG A 189 -18.50 -7.13 17.15
N ALA A 190 -19.31 -6.49 17.98
CA ALA A 190 -20.20 -5.40 17.55
C ALA A 190 -19.41 -4.20 17.00
N ALA A 191 -18.34 -3.80 17.70
CA ALA A 191 -17.46 -2.72 17.26
C ALA A 191 -16.77 -3.04 15.92
N ALA A 192 -16.26 -4.27 15.76
CA ALA A 192 -15.62 -4.72 14.52
C ALA A 192 -16.59 -4.75 13.34
N ARG A 193 -17.87 -5.05 13.56
CA ARG A 193 -18.91 -4.99 12.52
C ARG A 193 -19.26 -3.57 12.13
N ALA A 194 -19.29 -2.65 13.11
CA ALA A 194 -19.60 -1.24 12.87
C ALA A 194 -18.45 -0.52 12.13
N ASP A 195 -17.21 -0.81 12.51
CA ASP A 195 -16.00 -0.25 11.86
C ASP A 195 -14.90 -1.34 11.68
N PRO A 196 -14.98 -2.12 10.59
CA PRO A 196 -13.97 -3.13 10.30
C PRO A 196 -12.57 -2.57 10.08
N ALA A 197 -12.47 -1.34 9.57
CA ALA A 197 -11.17 -0.71 9.31
C ALA A 197 -10.48 -0.32 10.63
N ALA A 198 -11.22 0.24 11.60
CA ALA A 198 -10.68 0.49 12.93
C ALA A 198 -10.28 -0.79 13.65
N ALA A 199 -11.09 -1.85 13.57
CA ALA A 199 -10.76 -3.14 14.18
C ALA A 199 -9.50 -3.78 13.56
N LEU A 200 -9.40 -3.78 12.22
CA LEU A 200 -8.20 -4.25 11.52
C LEU A 200 -6.98 -3.38 11.81
N ARG A 201 -7.13 -2.06 11.94
CA ARG A 201 -6.04 -1.15 12.31
C ARG A 201 -5.56 -1.41 13.74
N ALA A 202 -6.47 -1.61 14.69
CA ALA A 202 -6.14 -1.99 16.06
C ALA A 202 -5.43 -3.35 16.11
N HIS A 203 -5.87 -4.31 15.29
CA HIS A 203 -5.32 -5.65 15.24
C HIS A 203 -3.99 -5.76 14.47
N LEU A 204 -3.82 -5.09 13.34
CA LEU A 204 -2.56 -5.13 12.57
C LEU A 204 -1.52 -4.13 13.10
N GLY A 205 -1.96 -3.14 13.86
CA GLY A 205 -1.20 -1.96 14.19
C GLY A 205 -1.14 -0.95 13.04
N GLU A 206 -0.98 0.32 13.42
CA GLU A 206 -1.01 1.47 12.50
C GLU A 206 -0.06 1.32 11.29
N THR A 207 1.16 0.83 11.56
CA THR A 207 2.20 0.67 10.55
C THR A 207 1.80 -0.33 9.47
N THR A 208 1.36 -1.52 9.87
CA THR A 208 1.02 -2.59 8.92
C THR A 208 -0.26 -2.26 8.17
N PHE A 209 -1.25 -1.68 8.84
CA PHE A 209 -2.45 -1.19 8.16
C PHE A 209 -2.13 -0.15 7.09
N THR A 210 -1.24 0.80 7.39
CA THR A 210 -0.83 1.81 6.40
C THR A 210 -0.07 1.19 5.21
N TRP A 211 0.67 0.09 5.40
CA TRP A 211 1.29 -0.63 4.28
C TRP A 211 0.24 -1.18 3.31
N PHE A 212 -0.84 -1.76 3.84
CA PHE A 212 -1.97 -2.23 3.05
C PHE A 212 -2.64 -1.09 2.29
N GLU A 213 -2.98 0.02 2.96
CA GLU A 213 -3.57 1.20 2.29
C GLU A 213 -2.68 1.71 1.16
N ALA A 214 -1.37 1.75 1.38
CA ALA A 214 -0.45 2.27 0.40
C ALA A 214 -0.23 1.31 -0.78
N ALA A 215 -0.22 -0.01 -0.53
CA ALA A 215 0.01 -1.05 -1.52
C ALA A 215 -1.26 -1.41 -2.32
N CYS A 216 -2.45 -1.30 -1.72
CA CYS A 216 -3.71 -1.80 -2.25
C CYS A 216 -4.72 -0.64 -2.42
N PRO A 217 -4.65 0.14 -3.51
CA PRO A 217 -5.52 1.32 -3.71
C PRO A 217 -7.01 0.98 -3.84
N ALA A 218 -7.34 -0.25 -4.22
CA ALA A 218 -8.70 -0.78 -4.27
C ALA A 218 -8.95 -1.76 -3.11
N MET A 219 -8.59 -1.36 -1.88
CA MET A 219 -8.85 -2.14 -0.67
C MET A 219 -10.19 -1.75 -0.02
N ARG A 220 -10.92 -2.74 0.50
CA ARG A 220 -12.01 -2.55 1.46
C ARG A 220 -11.82 -3.49 2.66
N CYS A 221 -12.31 -3.06 3.81
CA CYS A 221 -12.19 -3.76 5.08
C CYS A 221 -13.52 -4.40 5.49
N PHE A 222 -13.48 -5.64 5.98
CA PHE A 222 -14.66 -6.40 6.36
C PHE A 222 -14.44 -7.14 7.68
N ALA A 223 -15.53 -7.34 8.42
CA ALA A 223 -15.57 -8.20 9.60
C ALA A 223 -16.44 -9.40 9.25
N VAL A 224 -15.86 -10.60 9.30
CA VAL A 224 -16.50 -11.81 8.77
C VAL A 224 -16.41 -12.99 9.73
N THR A 225 -17.42 -13.85 9.70
CA THR A 225 -17.34 -15.20 10.25
C THR A 225 -17.96 -16.19 9.28
N SER A 226 -17.28 -17.31 9.09
CA SER A 226 -17.78 -18.42 8.29
C SER A 226 -18.63 -19.38 9.13
N ALA A 227 -18.31 -19.54 10.41
CA ALA A 227 -18.98 -20.48 11.30
C ALA A 227 -20.25 -19.87 11.93
N GLY A 228 -20.20 -18.59 12.30
CA GLY A 228 -21.21 -17.98 13.16
C GLY A 228 -21.00 -18.27 14.64
N SER A 229 -21.81 -17.63 15.49
CA SER A 229 -21.71 -17.75 16.95
C SER A 229 -22.43 -18.97 17.54
N VAL A 230 -23.27 -19.66 16.75
CA VAL A 230 -24.08 -20.78 17.25
C VAL A 230 -23.33 -22.10 17.07
N GLU A 231 -23.21 -22.87 18.16
CA GLU A 231 -22.57 -24.19 18.09
C GLU A 231 -23.42 -25.21 17.30
N GLY A 232 -22.75 -26.06 16.52
CA GLY A 232 -23.40 -27.10 15.71
C GLY A 232 -24.16 -26.60 14.47
N ARG A 233 -24.29 -25.27 14.29
CA ARG A 233 -24.93 -24.64 13.13
C ARG A 233 -23.95 -23.71 12.43
N VAL A 234 -23.89 -23.80 11.10
CA VAL A 234 -23.12 -22.84 10.29
C VAL A 234 -24.02 -21.65 9.96
N GLN A 235 -23.69 -20.47 10.50
CA GLN A 235 -24.42 -19.23 10.30
C GLN A 235 -23.43 -18.11 9.95
N PRO A 236 -23.00 -18.03 8.68
CA PRO A 236 -22.01 -17.04 8.29
C PRO A 236 -22.55 -15.62 8.43
N GLU A 237 -21.66 -14.68 8.74
CA GLU A 237 -22.00 -13.27 8.88
C GLU A 237 -20.93 -12.40 8.20
N GLY A 238 -21.35 -11.30 7.57
CA GLY A 238 -20.45 -10.35 6.92
C GLY A 238 -19.85 -10.82 5.59
N LEU A 239 -20.16 -12.03 5.11
CA LEU A 239 -19.70 -12.52 3.81
C LEU A 239 -20.41 -11.85 2.62
N ASP A 240 -21.70 -11.53 2.74
CA ASP A 240 -22.46 -10.95 1.62
C ASP A 240 -21.89 -9.61 1.13
N PRO A 241 -21.54 -8.64 2.01
CA PRO A 241 -20.89 -7.41 1.59
C PRO A 241 -19.56 -7.62 0.84
N VAL A 242 -18.81 -8.68 1.15
CA VAL A 242 -17.56 -9.01 0.44
C VAL A 242 -17.87 -9.38 -1.01
N PHE A 243 -18.83 -10.28 -1.22
CA PHE A 243 -19.20 -10.74 -2.57
C PHE A 243 -20.02 -9.73 -3.35
N ASP A 244 -20.83 -8.89 -2.69
CA ASP A 244 -21.45 -7.72 -3.30
C ASP A 244 -20.40 -6.78 -3.88
N TRP A 245 -19.38 -6.45 -3.08
CA TRP A 245 -18.30 -5.59 -3.55
C TRP A 245 -17.47 -6.22 -4.68
N LEU A 246 -17.17 -7.52 -4.59
CA LEU A 246 -16.50 -8.22 -5.69
C LEU A 246 -17.35 -8.20 -6.96
N ALA A 247 -18.67 -8.44 -6.86
CA ALA A 247 -19.59 -8.38 -7.98
C ALA A 247 -19.70 -6.96 -8.59
N GLU A 248 -19.68 -5.90 -7.77
CA GLU A 248 -19.62 -4.51 -8.24
C GLU A 248 -18.39 -4.28 -9.13
N LEU A 249 -17.23 -4.78 -8.71
CA LEU A 249 -15.97 -4.67 -9.46
C LEU A 249 -15.93 -5.58 -10.68
N SER A 250 -16.79 -6.59 -10.70
CA SER A 250 -16.90 -7.57 -11.77
C SER A 250 -17.68 -7.06 -12.96
N THR A 251 -18.63 -6.16 -12.71
CA THR A 251 -19.29 -5.43 -13.78
C THR A 251 -18.32 -4.43 -14.40
N PRO A 252 -18.16 -4.41 -15.74
CA PRO A 252 -17.25 -3.48 -16.41
C PRO A 252 -17.75 -2.05 -16.26
N HIS A 253 -17.45 -1.42 -15.12
CA HIS A 253 -17.73 -0.01 -14.90
C HIS A 253 -16.63 0.81 -15.58
N PRO A 254 -16.95 1.64 -16.60
CA PRO A 254 -15.97 2.36 -17.42
C PRO A 254 -15.02 3.24 -16.58
N THR A 255 -15.51 3.75 -15.45
CA THR A 255 -14.80 4.70 -14.58
C THR A 255 -13.54 4.16 -13.90
N VAL A 256 -13.42 2.85 -13.62
CA VAL A 256 -12.20 2.32 -12.96
C VAL A 256 -11.08 2.12 -13.98
N ARG A 257 -11.41 1.56 -15.15
CA ARG A 257 -10.48 1.48 -16.29
C ARG A 257 -10.01 2.87 -16.73
N ASP A 258 -10.91 3.84 -16.80
CA ASP A 258 -10.58 5.22 -17.19
C ASP A 258 -9.73 5.95 -16.14
N ARG A 259 -9.94 5.69 -14.85
CA ARG A 259 -9.09 6.24 -13.77
C ARG A 259 -7.67 5.66 -13.82
N VAL A 260 -7.54 4.35 -14.08
CA VAL A 260 -6.22 3.68 -14.22
C VAL A 260 -5.53 4.08 -15.52
N ALA A 261 -6.27 4.27 -16.62
CA ALA A 261 -5.75 4.74 -17.89
C ALA A 261 -5.24 6.19 -17.81
N ARG A 262 -6.03 7.11 -17.22
CA ARG A 262 -5.59 8.50 -16.99
C ARG A 262 -4.39 8.60 -16.06
N ALA A 263 -4.30 7.75 -15.04
CA ALA A 263 -3.11 7.71 -14.17
C ALA A 263 -1.85 7.24 -14.94
N LYS A 264 -1.99 6.27 -15.86
CA LYS A 264 -0.89 5.83 -16.74
C LYS A 264 -0.47 6.91 -17.75
N GLU A 265 -1.44 7.66 -18.30
CA GLU A 265 -1.18 8.75 -19.26
C GLU A 265 -0.42 9.92 -18.62
N LEU A 266 -0.83 10.33 -17.41
CA LEU A 266 -0.15 11.37 -16.62
C LEU A 266 1.26 10.96 -16.16
N LEU A 267 1.52 9.66 -15.99
CA LEU A 267 2.86 9.14 -15.69
C LEU A 267 3.72 9.00 -16.95
N GLY A 268 3.11 8.83 -18.12
CA GLY A 268 3.78 8.74 -19.42
C GLY A 268 4.43 10.07 -19.83
N THR A 269 3.81 11.20 -19.53
CA THR A 269 4.32 12.55 -19.83
C THR A 269 5.48 12.99 -18.94
N ALA A 270 5.69 12.37 -17.77
CA ALA A 270 6.81 12.67 -16.87
C ALA A 270 8.12 11.91 -17.20
N ARG A 271 8.07 10.92 -18.10
CA ARG A 271 9.23 10.07 -18.47
C ARG A 271 10.45 10.82 -19.05
N PRO A 272 10.32 11.88 -19.86
CA PRO A 272 11.47 12.58 -20.43
C PRO A 272 12.33 13.28 -19.35
N VAL A 273 11.69 13.87 -18.35
CA VAL A 273 12.33 14.61 -17.24
C VAL A 273 13.10 13.66 -16.32
N VAL A 274 12.59 12.46 -16.10
CA VAL A 274 13.24 11.42 -15.29
C VAL A 274 14.45 10.82 -16.02
N ARG A 275 14.38 10.61 -17.34
CA ARG A 275 15.52 10.11 -18.14
C ARG A 275 16.70 11.07 -18.14
N ALA A 276 16.47 12.38 -18.26
CA ALA A 276 17.52 13.39 -18.17
C ALA A 276 18.18 13.43 -16.78
N SER A 277 17.41 13.19 -15.71
CA SER A 277 17.91 13.16 -14.34
C SER A 277 18.69 11.89 -14.00
N VAL A 278 18.37 10.76 -14.66
CA VAL A 278 19.04 9.46 -14.48
C VAL A 278 20.38 9.40 -15.23
N ALA A 279 20.49 10.05 -16.38
CA ALA A 279 21.73 10.10 -17.17
C ALA A 279 22.88 10.84 -16.44
N LEU A 280 22.56 11.82 -15.59
CA LEU A 280 23.55 12.55 -14.78
C LEU A 280 24.00 11.80 -13.51
N ALA A 281 23.21 10.82 -13.05
CA ALA A 281 23.42 10.09 -11.77
C ALA A 281 24.27 8.81 -11.89
N LEU A 282 24.98 8.62 -13.02
CA LEU A 282 25.71 7.39 -13.34
C LEU A 282 27.11 7.25 -12.70
N ARG A 283 27.53 8.16 -11.80
CA ARG A 283 28.87 8.10 -11.18
C ARG A 283 28.94 7.62 -9.72
N ASN A 284 27.83 7.45 -8.98
CA ASN A 284 27.91 6.97 -7.59
C ASN A 284 26.66 6.18 -7.14
N ARG A 285 26.83 4.96 -6.59
CA ARG A 285 25.74 3.98 -6.39
C ARG A 285 24.73 4.37 -5.30
N VAL A 286 25.15 5.07 -4.26
CA VAL A 286 24.28 5.52 -3.15
C VAL A 286 23.40 6.72 -3.56
N VAL A 287 23.90 7.56 -4.48
CA VAL A 287 23.22 8.75 -5.03
C VAL A 287 21.98 8.37 -5.86
N GLN A 288 22.04 7.26 -6.61
CA GLN A 288 20.95 6.78 -7.46
C GLN A 288 19.64 6.51 -6.70
N VAL A 289 19.74 6.11 -5.43
CA VAL A 289 18.60 5.62 -4.65
C VAL A 289 17.76 6.75 -4.07
N VAL A 290 18.41 7.80 -3.55
CA VAL A 290 17.71 8.84 -2.79
C VAL A 290 17.31 10.03 -3.66
N LEU A 291 18.09 10.38 -4.69
CA LEU A 291 17.75 11.47 -5.62
C LEU A 291 16.56 11.11 -6.53
N VAL A 292 16.43 9.85 -6.95
CA VAL A 292 15.25 9.38 -7.73
C VAL A 292 13.97 9.44 -6.87
N ALA A 293 14.08 9.16 -5.57
CA ALA A 293 12.95 9.29 -4.64
C ALA A 293 12.58 10.77 -4.40
N ALA A 294 13.55 11.65 -4.19
CA ALA A 294 13.32 13.09 -3.99
C ALA A 294 12.76 13.79 -5.25
N ALA A 295 13.25 13.40 -6.44
CA ALA A 295 12.75 13.90 -7.73
C ALA A 295 11.30 13.45 -8.00
N ALA A 296 10.97 12.19 -7.70
CA ALA A 296 9.60 11.67 -7.84
C ALA A 296 8.61 12.37 -6.88
N VAL A 297 9.05 12.71 -5.66
CA VAL A 297 8.23 13.43 -4.68
C VAL A 297 8.04 14.90 -5.05
N THR A 298 9.04 15.57 -5.63
CA THR A 298 8.91 16.98 -6.05
C THR A 298 8.04 17.15 -7.29
N VAL A 299 8.12 16.26 -8.27
CA VAL A 299 7.20 16.24 -9.43
C VAL A 299 5.77 15.88 -8.99
N GLY A 300 5.62 14.94 -8.06
CA GLY A 300 4.32 14.60 -7.45
C GLY A 300 3.73 15.75 -6.63
N ALA A 301 4.54 16.51 -5.91
CA ALA A 301 4.09 17.67 -5.12
C ALA A 301 3.65 18.83 -6.02
N ALA A 302 4.36 19.08 -7.13
CA ALA A 302 3.94 20.09 -8.11
C ALA A 302 2.61 19.72 -8.81
N ALA A 303 2.42 18.44 -9.14
CA ALA A 303 1.14 17.95 -9.69
C ALA A 303 0.00 18.02 -8.67
N VAL A 304 0.26 17.73 -7.39
CA VAL A 304 -0.73 17.81 -6.31
C VAL A 304 -1.05 19.26 -5.92
N GLN A 305 -0.14 20.22 -6.12
CA GLN A 305 -0.41 21.65 -5.87
C GLN A 305 -1.19 22.35 -7.00
N LEU A 306 -1.30 21.76 -8.19
CA LEU A 306 -2.16 22.28 -9.27
C LEU A 306 -3.64 21.89 -9.11
N VAL A 307 -3.94 20.86 -8.31
CA VAL A 307 -5.32 20.36 -8.11
C VAL A 307 -6.20 21.30 -7.25
N PRO A 308 -5.71 21.96 -6.17
CA PRO A 308 -6.51 22.90 -5.39
C PRO A 308 -6.79 24.22 -6.13
N VAL A 309 -5.86 24.68 -6.99
CA VAL A 309 -6.02 25.93 -7.76
C VAL A 309 -7.10 25.77 -8.84
N ALA A 310 -7.19 24.61 -9.49
CA ALA A 310 -8.29 24.29 -10.40
C ALA A 310 -9.64 24.13 -9.67
N LYS A 311 -9.63 23.64 -8.42
CA LYS A 311 -10.84 23.45 -7.61
C LYS A 311 -11.41 24.77 -7.06
N HIS A 312 -10.60 25.82 -6.93
CA HIS A 312 -11.04 27.16 -6.53
C HIS A 312 -11.44 28.08 -7.70
N MET A 313 -11.00 27.80 -8.93
CA MET A 313 -11.52 28.51 -10.11
C MET A 313 -12.87 27.96 -10.61
N LEU A 314 -13.26 26.75 -10.21
CA LEU A 314 -14.51 26.10 -10.63
C LEU A 314 -15.66 26.23 -9.61
N ALA A 315 -15.50 27.01 -8.55
CA ALA A 315 -16.48 27.13 -7.46
C ALA A 315 -17.01 28.58 -7.26
N ARG A 316 -17.26 29.32 -8.34
CA ARG A 316 -18.09 30.53 -8.31
C ARG A 316 -19.27 30.39 -9.27
N PRO A 317 -20.52 30.36 -8.78
CA PRO A 317 -21.68 30.45 -9.64
C PRO A 317 -21.83 31.90 -10.14
N VAL A 318 -21.71 32.08 -11.45
CA VAL A 318 -22.09 33.32 -12.14
C VAL A 318 -23.62 33.32 -12.26
N ARG A 319 -24.30 34.02 -11.36
CA ARG A 319 -25.65 34.59 -11.57
C ARG A 319 -25.82 35.81 -10.69
N ALA A 320 -25.51 36.97 -11.26
CA ALA A 320 -26.14 38.27 -10.99
C ALA A 320 -25.20 39.35 -11.57
N LEU A 321 -25.48 39.76 -12.81
CA LEU A 321 -25.24 41.12 -13.37
C LEU A 321 -25.58 41.08 -14.86
N GLU A 322 -26.85 40.82 -15.16
CA GLU A 322 -27.51 41.30 -16.38
C GLU A 322 -28.37 42.50 -15.97
N SER A 323 -27.77 43.69 -15.96
CA SER A 323 -28.49 44.97 -16.07
C SER A 323 -27.49 46.13 -16.23
N LEU A 324 -27.13 46.41 -17.50
CA LEU A 324 -26.90 47.73 -18.15
C LEU A 324 -25.95 48.79 -17.52
N PRO A 325 -25.48 49.80 -18.28
CA PRO A 325 -25.15 49.86 -19.71
C PRO A 325 -23.70 50.31 -19.97
N ARG A 326 -23.25 50.10 -21.21
CA ARG A 326 -22.11 50.78 -21.83
C ARG A 326 -22.46 52.26 -21.98
N ASP A 327 -21.53 53.16 -21.64
CA ASP A 327 -21.18 54.27 -22.52
C ASP A 327 -19.89 55.01 -22.12
N SER A 328 -19.19 55.42 -23.19
CA SER A 328 -18.31 56.59 -23.36
C SER A 328 -16.99 56.76 -22.56
N ALA A 329 -15.91 56.62 -23.33
CA ALA A 329 -14.91 57.66 -23.66
C ALA A 329 -13.98 58.26 -22.58
N GLY A 330 -12.67 58.11 -22.83
CA GLY A 330 -11.73 59.23 -22.82
C GLY A 330 -10.84 59.43 -21.59
N GLY A 331 -9.57 59.71 -21.85
CA GLY A 331 -8.83 60.69 -21.03
C GLY A 331 -7.65 60.16 -20.23
N ALA A 332 -6.46 60.63 -20.59
CA ALA A 332 -5.18 60.35 -19.98
C ALA A 332 -4.96 61.04 -18.61
N VAL A 333 -3.83 60.66 -18.00
CA VAL A 333 -3.00 61.39 -17.02
C VAL A 333 -3.35 61.21 -15.53
N ALA A 334 -2.52 60.45 -14.82
CA ALA A 334 -1.73 60.97 -13.69
C ALA A 334 -0.72 59.91 -13.20
N ARG A 335 0.55 60.14 -13.54
CA ARG A 335 1.70 59.69 -12.75
C ARG A 335 1.67 60.48 -11.45
N THR A 336 1.69 59.80 -10.30
CA THR A 336 2.59 60.01 -9.16
C THR A 336 2.09 59.23 -7.95
N ALA A 337 2.88 58.27 -7.50
CA ALA A 337 3.18 58.03 -6.08
C ALA A 337 4.04 56.77 -6.01
N THR A 338 5.35 56.99 -6.12
CA THR A 338 6.38 56.15 -5.52
C THR A 338 6.05 55.95 -4.04
N GLY A 339 5.32 54.88 -3.75
CA GLY A 339 5.13 54.35 -2.42
C GLY A 339 5.94 53.07 -2.30
N GLU A 340 7.11 53.18 -1.68
CA GLU A 340 7.84 52.07 -1.06
C GLU A 340 6.90 51.29 -0.13
N VAL A 341 6.12 50.37 -0.70
CA VAL A 341 5.61 49.24 0.05
C VAL A 341 6.74 48.25 0.08
N ALA A 342 7.47 48.28 1.19
CA ALA A 342 8.44 47.27 1.57
C ALA A 342 7.97 45.90 1.07
N ARG A 343 8.73 45.34 0.11
CA ARG A 343 8.77 43.90 -0.10
C ARG A 343 9.30 43.30 1.20
N ALA A 344 8.43 43.13 2.18
CA ALA A 344 8.65 42.20 3.28
C ALA A 344 8.78 40.85 2.60
N ALA A 345 10.02 40.43 2.34
CA ALA A 345 10.33 39.13 1.81
C ALA A 345 9.70 38.11 2.75
N LEU A 346 8.63 37.46 2.30
CA LEU A 346 8.03 36.35 3.03
C LEU A 346 9.17 35.39 3.41
N PRO A 347 9.25 34.91 4.67
CA PRO A 347 10.29 34.01 5.16
C PRO A 347 10.54 32.80 4.23
N ASP A 348 9.51 32.41 3.49
CA ASP A 348 9.52 31.32 2.53
C ASP A 348 10.41 31.56 1.30
N GLY A 349 10.60 32.82 0.88
CA GLY A 349 11.41 33.16 -0.30
C GLY A 349 12.90 32.86 -0.10
N GLN A 350 13.46 33.24 1.06
CA GLN A 350 14.85 32.95 1.41
C GLN A 350 15.07 31.45 1.64
N ALA A 351 14.13 30.77 2.28
CA ALA A 351 14.20 29.31 2.47
C ALA A 351 14.20 28.57 1.12
N LEU A 352 13.33 28.98 0.18
CA LEU A 352 13.27 28.38 -1.14
C LEU A 352 14.55 28.65 -1.96
N ALA A 353 15.11 29.85 -1.88
CA ALA A 353 16.38 30.18 -2.53
C ALA A 353 17.51 29.28 -2.03
N ARG A 354 17.67 29.15 -0.70
CA ARG A 354 18.69 28.26 -0.12
C ARG A 354 18.49 26.80 -0.48
N LEU A 355 17.25 26.31 -0.49
CA LEU A 355 16.98 24.95 -0.91
C LEU A 355 17.39 24.72 -2.37
N ARG A 356 17.23 25.73 -3.24
CA ARG A 356 17.74 25.69 -4.61
C ARG A 356 19.26 25.75 -4.66
N ASP A 357 19.90 26.59 -3.85
CA ASP A 357 21.36 26.73 -3.80
C ASP A 357 22.01 25.44 -3.31
N ALA A 358 21.52 24.86 -2.21
CA ALA A 358 21.96 23.57 -1.68
C ALA A 358 21.77 22.44 -2.70
N ARG A 359 20.65 22.46 -3.44
CA ARG A 359 20.42 21.52 -4.54
C ARG A 359 21.40 21.74 -5.70
N GLY A 360 21.73 23.00 -5.99
CA GLY A 360 22.72 23.37 -6.99
C GLY A 360 24.12 22.84 -6.63
N ALA A 361 24.54 23.04 -5.38
CA ALA A 361 25.79 22.50 -4.84
C ALA A 361 25.82 20.96 -4.93
N ALA A 362 24.76 20.29 -4.45
CA ALA A 362 24.59 18.84 -4.57
C ALA A 362 24.70 18.34 -6.02
N ASN A 363 24.09 19.04 -6.99
CA ASN A 363 24.16 18.66 -8.41
C ASN A 363 25.58 18.81 -9.00
N ARG A 364 26.42 19.68 -8.42
CA ARG A 364 27.83 19.84 -8.80
C ARG A 364 28.76 18.87 -8.06
N GLY A 365 28.24 18.09 -7.11
CA GLY A 365 29.04 17.22 -6.24
C GLY A 365 29.64 17.94 -5.02
N GLU A 366 29.27 19.19 -4.78
CA GLU A 366 29.71 19.99 -3.62
C GLU A 366 28.85 19.63 -2.40
N TRP A 367 28.94 18.39 -1.93
CA TRP A 367 28.04 17.87 -0.90
C TRP A 367 28.19 18.56 0.45
N ARG A 368 29.41 18.97 0.82
CA ARG A 368 29.66 19.68 2.08
C ARG A 368 29.01 21.05 2.09
N ASP A 369 29.12 21.80 0.99
CA ASP A 369 28.45 23.09 0.83
C ASP A 369 26.93 22.96 0.92
N ALA A 370 26.37 21.86 0.37
CA ALA A 370 24.95 21.56 0.51
C ALA A 370 24.54 21.24 1.97
N VAL A 371 25.39 20.56 2.75
CA VAL A 371 25.17 20.34 4.19
C VAL A 371 25.20 21.66 4.95
N ASP A 372 26.23 22.48 4.73
CA ASP A 372 26.44 23.74 5.43
C ASP A 372 25.31 24.74 5.15
N ALA A 373 24.81 24.78 3.90
CA ALA A 373 23.66 25.58 3.52
C ALA A 373 22.37 25.21 4.29
N LEU A 374 22.27 23.98 4.78
CA LEU A 374 21.07 23.39 5.37
C LEU A 374 21.14 23.15 6.89
N ALA A 375 22.34 23.03 7.48
CA ALA A 375 22.58 22.52 8.84
C ALA A 375 21.96 23.34 9.97
N ASN A 376 21.95 24.68 9.86
CA ASN A 376 21.68 25.57 11.00
C ASN A 376 20.36 26.33 10.89
N ARG A 377 19.37 25.79 10.16
CA ARG A 377 18.11 26.49 9.91
C ARG A 377 16.91 25.56 10.12
N VAL A 378 15.87 26.12 10.71
CA VAL A 378 14.55 25.48 10.79
C VAL A 378 13.79 25.86 9.51
N PRO A 379 13.56 24.93 8.56
CA PRO A 379 12.79 25.25 7.37
C PRO A 379 11.31 25.49 7.70
N PRO A 380 10.61 26.30 6.88
CA PRO A 380 9.16 26.41 6.93
C PRO A 380 8.51 25.02 6.85
N PRO A 381 7.35 24.78 7.52
CA PRO A 381 6.69 23.49 7.53
C PRO A 381 6.48 22.88 6.13
N ALA A 382 6.12 23.72 5.15
CA ALA A 382 5.87 23.30 3.77
C ALA A 382 7.12 22.75 3.04
N LEU A 383 8.33 23.20 3.41
CA LEU A 383 9.59 22.79 2.80
C LEU A 383 10.36 21.75 3.61
N ARG A 384 9.93 21.50 4.85
CA ARG A 384 10.68 20.73 5.85
C ARG A 384 11.07 19.33 5.38
N PHE A 385 10.15 18.61 4.72
CA PHE A 385 10.46 17.27 4.21
C PHE A 385 11.55 17.29 3.11
N ALA A 386 11.46 18.23 2.16
CA ALA A 386 12.45 18.35 1.09
C ALA A 386 13.82 18.75 1.65
N TRP A 387 13.82 19.66 2.63
CA TRP A 387 15.02 20.10 3.33
C TRP A 387 15.70 18.96 4.10
N ASP A 388 14.93 18.23 4.91
CA ASP A 388 15.44 17.09 5.69
C ASP A 388 15.97 15.99 4.77
N SER A 389 15.26 15.70 3.67
CA SER A 389 15.70 14.71 2.69
C SER A 389 16.99 15.11 1.99
N LEU A 390 17.11 16.37 1.55
CA LEU A 390 18.33 16.85 0.89
C LEU A 390 19.52 16.88 1.85
N TYR A 391 19.31 17.36 3.08
CA TYR A 391 20.35 17.39 4.11
C TYR A 391 20.89 15.99 4.39
N VAL A 392 20.01 15.02 4.64
CA VAL A 392 20.42 13.65 4.96
C VAL A 392 21.21 13.02 3.82
N VAL A 393 20.81 13.24 2.56
CA VAL A 393 21.56 12.76 1.40
C VAL A 393 22.92 13.43 1.30
N ALA A 394 22.96 14.76 1.40
CA ALA A 394 24.19 15.52 1.30
C ALA A 394 25.18 15.12 2.40
N ALA A 395 24.71 14.93 3.62
CA ALA A 395 25.54 14.50 4.75
C ALA A 395 26.11 13.09 4.54
N LEU A 396 25.31 12.14 4.04
CA LEU A 396 25.81 10.80 3.73
C LEU A 396 26.81 10.77 2.58
N GLN A 397 26.63 11.61 1.56
CA GLN A 397 27.58 11.73 0.45
C GLN A 397 28.88 12.41 0.90
N ALA A 398 28.77 13.54 1.60
CA ALA A 398 29.92 14.22 2.18
C ALA A 398 30.71 13.29 3.11
N ALA A 399 30.03 12.43 3.88
CA ALA A 399 30.70 11.42 4.72
C ALA A 399 31.38 10.30 3.93
N ALA A 400 30.92 9.99 2.71
CA ALA A 400 31.54 8.98 1.86
C ALA A 400 32.77 9.53 1.11
N ASP A 401 32.74 10.82 0.79
CA ASP A 401 33.84 11.52 0.12
C ASP A 401 34.91 12.04 1.11
N GLU A 402 34.60 12.06 2.41
CA GLU A 402 35.50 12.52 3.46
C GLU A 402 36.55 11.47 3.83
N SER A 403 37.81 11.92 3.84
CA SER A 403 38.98 11.10 4.19
C SER A 403 39.20 11.00 5.70
N ASP A 404 38.82 12.02 6.47
CA ASP A 404 38.89 11.99 7.93
C ASP A 404 37.72 11.18 8.51
N ALA A 405 38.04 10.02 9.10
CA ALA A 405 37.06 9.11 9.69
C ALA A 405 36.20 9.76 10.79
N THR A 406 36.75 10.71 11.55
CA THR A 406 36.05 11.42 12.62
C THR A 406 34.99 12.36 12.04
N VAL A 407 35.38 13.12 11.01
CA VAL A 407 34.47 14.03 10.30
C VAL A 407 33.38 13.24 9.58
N ALA A 408 33.76 12.16 8.88
CA ALA A 408 32.81 11.26 8.22
C ALA A 408 31.80 10.66 9.21
N ARG A 409 32.27 10.23 10.39
CA ARG A 409 31.39 9.73 11.47
C ARG A 409 30.43 10.82 11.95
N GLY A 410 30.91 12.03 12.20
CA GLY A 410 30.08 13.16 12.62
C GLY A 410 28.97 13.50 11.62
N LEU A 411 29.28 13.46 10.32
CA LEU A 411 28.30 13.67 9.25
C LEU A 411 27.23 12.55 9.24
N ARG A 412 27.60 11.28 9.45
CA ARG A 412 26.65 10.16 9.57
C ARG A 412 25.77 10.28 10.82
N GLU A 413 26.33 10.70 11.95
CA GLU A 413 25.56 10.97 13.17
C GLU A 413 24.54 12.09 12.97
N ALA A 414 24.94 13.17 12.30
CA ALA A 414 24.04 14.27 11.95
C ALA A 414 22.92 13.82 10.99
N ALA A 415 23.26 13.02 9.97
CA ALA A 415 22.28 12.42 9.06
C ALA A 415 21.27 11.53 9.81
N ARG A 416 21.75 10.67 10.72
CA ARG A 416 20.91 9.79 11.55
C ARG A 416 19.96 10.59 12.42
N ALA A 417 20.47 11.61 13.12
CA ALA A 417 19.68 12.46 14.00
C ALA A 417 18.58 13.18 13.22
N ARG A 418 18.93 13.78 12.07
CA ARG A 418 17.98 14.50 11.22
C ARG A 418 16.91 13.57 10.64
N ALA A 419 17.31 12.40 10.15
CA ALA A 419 16.37 11.41 9.63
C ALA A 419 15.42 10.89 10.72
N THR A 420 15.92 10.64 11.94
CA THR A 420 15.11 10.21 13.09
C THR A 420 14.04 11.24 13.43
N ASP A 421 14.43 12.50 13.51
CA ASP A 421 13.52 13.60 13.84
C ASP A 421 12.47 13.82 12.73
N ALA A 422 12.86 13.71 11.47
CA ALA A 422 11.95 13.76 10.33
C ALA A 422 10.96 12.58 10.31
N VAL A 423 11.41 11.36 10.62
CA VAL A 423 10.56 10.16 10.72
C VAL A 423 9.58 10.28 11.88
N ARG A 424 10.01 10.81 13.03
CA ARG A 424 9.16 11.02 14.21
C ARG A 424 8.07 12.06 13.95
N ARG A 425 8.38 13.12 13.21
CA ARG A 425 7.39 14.17 12.83
C ARG A 425 6.44 13.72 11.73
N GLY A 426 6.87 12.82 10.86
CA GLY A 426 6.07 12.39 9.73
C GLY A 426 4.92 11.48 10.16
N PRO A 427 3.84 11.39 9.35
CA PRO A 427 2.77 10.45 9.62
C PRO A 427 3.32 9.03 9.74
N ALA A 428 2.90 8.30 10.76
CA ALA A 428 3.17 6.87 10.87
C ALA A 428 2.78 6.20 9.55
N GLY A 429 3.61 5.29 9.06
CA GLY A 429 3.30 4.58 7.83
C GLY A 429 3.59 5.31 6.50
N SER A 430 4.01 6.58 6.52
CA SER A 430 4.11 7.37 5.29
C SER A 430 5.20 6.89 4.33
N ARG A 431 4.81 6.54 3.09
CA ARG A 431 5.74 6.21 1.99
C ARG A 431 6.75 7.31 1.69
N ARG A 432 6.44 8.58 1.98
CA ARG A 432 7.39 9.69 1.79
C ARG A 432 8.62 9.52 2.68
N LEU A 433 8.48 8.88 3.83
CA LEU A 433 9.57 8.67 4.79
C LEU A 433 10.49 7.49 4.43
N VAL A 434 10.15 6.68 3.42
CA VAL A 434 10.92 5.47 3.05
C VAL A 434 12.38 5.79 2.76
N GLY A 435 12.66 6.89 2.03
CA GLY A 435 14.03 7.32 1.75
C GLY A 435 14.80 7.77 2.99
N LEU A 436 14.14 8.46 3.93
CA LEU A 436 14.74 8.89 5.19
C LEU A 436 15.02 7.72 6.12
N ARG A 437 14.11 6.74 6.20
CA ARG A 437 14.31 5.50 6.94
C ARG A 437 15.49 4.72 6.38
N PHE A 438 15.52 4.53 5.06
CA PHE A 438 16.65 3.88 4.40
C PHE A 438 17.97 4.59 4.72
N ALA A 439 18.02 5.92 4.58
CA ALA A 439 19.21 6.70 4.89
C ALA A 439 19.62 6.63 6.37
N ARG A 440 18.65 6.57 7.30
CA ARG A 440 18.92 6.36 8.73
C ARG A 440 19.56 4.99 8.99
N GLY A 441 19.04 3.93 8.37
CA GLY A 441 19.63 2.59 8.43
C GLY A 441 21.04 2.55 7.85
N VAL A 442 21.26 3.19 6.71
CA VAL A 442 22.59 3.32 6.07
C VAL A 442 23.57 4.06 7.00
N ALA A 443 23.16 5.17 7.61
CA ALA A 443 23.99 5.93 8.54
C ALA A 443 24.43 5.08 9.75
N CYS A 444 23.53 4.23 10.26
CA CYS A 444 23.82 3.35 11.39
C CYS A 444 24.87 2.29 11.03
N VAL A 445 24.65 1.57 9.93
CA VAL A 445 25.54 0.48 9.48
C VAL A 445 26.88 1.05 9.01
N ASP A 446 26.87 1.95 8.01
CA ASP A 446 28.13 2.43 7.41
C ASP A 446 28.93 3.34 8.36
N GLY A 447 28.29 3.87 9.41
CA GLY A 447 28.94 4.69 10.41
C GLY A 447 29.47 3.92 11.62
N GLY A 448 29.18 2.62 11.74
CA GLY A 448 29.44 1.88 12.98
C GLY A 448 28.84 2.61 14.20
N LEU A 449 27.61 3.14 14.03
CA LEU A 449 26.93 3.89 15.07
C LEU A 449 26.18 2.92 15.98
N ALA A 450 26.17 3.20 17.29
CA ALA A 450 25.36 2.47 18.24
C ALA A 450 23.86 2.76 18.00
N CYS A 451 23.24 1.95 17.15
CA CYS A 451 21.82 1.98 16.85
C CYS A 451 21.17 0.66 17.29
N PRO A 452 19.96 0.68 17.88
CA PRO A 452 19.24 -0.56 18.17
C PRO A 452 19.04 -1.38 16.90
N LEU A 453 19.47 -2.65 16.90
CA LEU A 453 19.37 -3.54 15.74
C LEU A 453 17.92 -3.67 15.23
N ALA A 454 16.94 -3.67 16.13
CA ALA A 454 15.53 -3.71 15.79
C ALA A 454 15.10 -2.49 14.95
N ASP A 455 15.61 -1.29 15.25
CA ASP A 455 15.30 -0.07 14.50
C ASP A 455 15.93 -0.09 13.12
N VAL A 456 17.18 -0.54 13.02
CA VAL A 456 17.91 -0.66 11.75
C VAL A 456 17.21 -1.68 10.83
N ARG A 457 16.82 -2.84 11.37
CA ARG A 457 16.03 -3.84 10.64
C ARG A 457 14.69 -3.25 10.19
N ALA A 458 13.97 -2.55 11.06
CA ALA A 458 12.71 -1.91 10.72
C ALA A 458 12.87 -0.87 9.60
N ASP A 459 13.98 -0.13 9.57
CA ASP A 459 14.26 0.86 8.53
C ASP A 459 14.56 0.25 7.16
N PHE A 460 15.41 -0.77 7.08
CA PHE A 460 15.65 -1.47 5.82
C PHE A 460 14.42 -2.24 5.33
N THR A 461 13.64 -2.76 6.26
CA THR A 461 12.32 -3.34 6.00
C THR A 461 11.40 -2.33 5.30
N TRP A 462 11.29 -1.12 5.87
CA TRP A 462 10.54 -0.02 5.25
C TRP A 462 11.08 0.35 3.86
N ALA A 463 12.39 0.28 3.67
CA ALA A 463 13.06 0.54 2.40
C ALA A 463 12.70 -0.46 1.28
N LEU A 464 12.12 -1.62 1.62
CA LEU A 464 11.56 -2.57 0.65
C LEU A 464 10.32 -2.03 -0.09
N LEU A 465 9.69 -0.96 0.40
CA LEU A 465 8.64 -0.23 -0.31
C LEU A 465 9.20 0.86 -1.25
N GLY A 466 10.53 1.03 -1.27
CA GLY A 466 11.23 2.02 -2.06
C GLY A 466 11.40 1.65 -3.54
N PRO A 467 12.11 2.49 -4.32
CA PRO A 467 12.44 2.18 -5.70
C PRO A 467 13.35 0.94 -5.81
N PRO A 468 13.38 0.22 -6.96
CA PRO A 468 14.15 -1.02 -7.13
C PRO A 468 15.60 -1.02 -6.60
N PRO A 469 16.45 0.01 -6.84
CA PRO A 469 17.81 -0.01 -6.31
C PRO A 469 17.85 0.07 -4.79
N MET A 470 16.91 0.79 -4.16
CA MET A 470 16.75 0.82 -2.70
C MET A 470 16.38 -0.56 -2.16
N ARG A 471 15.43 -1.25 -2.81
CA ARG A 471 14.96 -2.57 -2.38
C ARG A 471 16.10 -3.60 -2.45
N ARG A 472 16.90 -3.55 -3.51
CA ARG A 472 18.07 -4.42 -3.67
C ARG A 472 19.08 -4.20 -2.54
N GLU A 473 19.43 -2.96 -2.27
CA GLU A 473 20.41 -2.62 -1.23
C GLU A 473 19.88 -2.98 0.17
N ALA A 474 18.61 -2.66 0.44
CA ALA A 474 17.97 -3.01 1.71
C ALA A 474 17.94 -4.53 1.94
N ARG A 475 17.69 -5.34 0.91
CA ARG A 475 17.76 -6.81 1.00
C ARG A 475 19.14 -7.31 1.35
N LEU A 476 20.18 -6.77 0.70
CA LEU A 476 21.57 -7.15 0.98
C LEU A 476 21.91 -6.86 2.44
N ARG A 477 21.55 -5.66 2.92
CA ARG A 477 21.81 -5.26 4.30
C ARG A 477 21.01 -6.08 5.31
N LEU A 478 19.73 -6.37 5.03
CA LEU A 478 18.93 -7.27 5.87
C LEU A 478 19.57 -8.66 5.96
N ALA A 479 19.99 -9.23 4.83
CA ALA A 479 20.66 -10.53 4.81
C ALA A 479 21.96 -10.53 5.64
N THR A 480 22.76 -9.45 5.56
CA THR A 480 23.97 -9.28 6.39
C THR A 480 23.63 -9.20 7.89
N LEU A 481 22.60 -8.45 8.26
CA LEU A 481 22.14 -8.32 9.64
C LEU A 481 21.54 -9.62 10.19
N ASP A 482 20.96 -10.47 9.34
CA ASP A 482 20.40 -11.76 9.73
C ASP A 482 21.48 -12.84 9.87
N ALA A 483 22.58 -12.73 9.13
CA ALA A 483 23.75 -13.60 9.25
C ALA A 483 24.59 -13.34 10.52
N GLY A 484 24.13 -12.46 11.43
CA GLY A 484 24.88 -12.07 12.62
C GLY A 484 26.05 -11.13 12.34
N GLY A 485 26.10 -10.52 11.15
CA GLY A 485 27.04 -9.46 10.87
C GLY A 485 26.83 -8.30 11.85
N ALA A 486 27.91 -7.85 12.49
CA ALA A 486 27.87 -6.61 13.26
C ALA A 486 27.47 -5.45 12.32
N PRO A 487 26.61 -4.52 12.78
CA PRO A 487 26.24 -3.35 12.00
C PRO A 487 27.45 -2.47 11.68
#